data_AF-A0A126QWJ5-F1
#
_entry.id   AF-A0A126QWJ5-F1
#
_cell.length_a   1.000
_cell.length_b   1.000
_cell.length_c   1.000
_cell.angle_alpha   90.00
_cell.angle_beta   90.00
_cell.angle_gamma   90.00
#
_symmetry.space_group_name_H-M   'P 1'
#
loop_
_entity.id
_entity.type
_entity.pdbx_description
1 polymer ?
#
loop_
_entity_poly.entity_id
_entity_poly.type
_entity_poly.pdbx_seq_one_letter_code
_entity_poly.pdbx_strand_id
1 'polypeptide(L)'
;MASVLSNSERIKIGRMPFLLYLVEFILAYVLAANLYRFGNLTIGFDLSTTENMVKSLYLLLSTVISSELTIRTMVCLSSALKRSWQLASRTMLIQLLFISINECLLGSWSRIPLLESELFFAILCVTSLIILFLPHVRKYYTPPKVEVPPVKNWIPYIIYDNSRDKQYRYVLRYDR
;
A
#
# COMPACT_ATOMS: atom_id res chain seq x y z
N MET A 1 1.54 5.22 -46.97
CA MET A 1 1.54 4.22 -45.87
C MET A 1 2.20 4.87 -44.66
N ALA A 2 1.62 4.66 -43.47
CA ALA A 2 1.99 5.23 -42.16
C ALA A 2 1.46 6.65 -41.84
N SER A 3 0.14 6.81 -41.81
CA SER A 3 -0.52 7.95 -41.15
C SER A 3 -1.86 7.55 -40.52
N VAL A 4 -1.94 6.44 -39.80
CA VAL A 4 -3.13 6.08 -39.00
C VAL A 4 -2.71 5.21 -37.79
N LEU A 5 -1.90 5.75 -36.88
CA LEU A 5 -1.95 5.31 -35.49
C LEU A 5 -2.69 6.39 -34.71
N SER A 6 -3.99 6.38 -35.01
CA SER A 6 -5.07 7.08 -34.36
C SER A 6 -4.96 6.96 -32.84
N ASN A 7 -4.76 8.10 -32.18
CA ASN A 7 -5.52 8.67 -31.06
C ASN A 7 -6.61 7.86 -30.29
N SER A 8 -6.78 6.55 -30.45
CA SER A 8 -7.86 5.76 -29.83
C SER A 8 -7.43 4.88 -28.64
N GLU A 9 -6.15 4.81 -28.29
CA GLU A 9 -5.65 4.00 -27.16
C GLU A 9 -5.54 4.79 -25.83
N ARG A 10 -6.27 5.89 -25.69
CA ARG A 10 -6.53 6.42 -24.34
C ARG A 10 -7.51 5.48 -23.66
N ILE A 11 -6.96 4.47 -22.98
CA ILE A 11 -7.59 3.74 -21.87
C ILE A 11 -8.41 4.77 -21.12
N LYS A 12 -9.75 4.69 -21.19
CA LYS A 12 -10.60 5.49 -20.31
C LYS A 12 -10.36 4.94 -18.92
N ILE A 13 -9.34 5.46 -18.24
CA ILE A 13 -9.15 5.33 -16.81
C ILE A 13 -10.45 5.87 -16.24
N GLY A 14 -11.34 4.98 -15.80
CA GLY A 14 -12.53 5.40 -15.07
C GLY A 14 -12.08 6.31 -13.94
N ARG A 15 -12.80 7.40 -13.68
CA ARG A 15 -12.45 8.33 -12.62
C ARG A 15 -12.19 7.54 -11.33
N MET A 16 -11.00 7.72 -10.74
CA MET A 16 -10.61 7.04 -9.52
C MET A 16 -11.70 7.26 -8.46
N PRO A 17 -12.23 6.19 -7.82
CA PRO A 17 -13.27 6.33 -6.82
C PRO A 17 -12.78 7.23 -5.68
N PHE A 18 -13.67 8.10 -5.17
CA PHE A 18 -13.33 9.09 -4.14
C PHE A 18 -12.59 8.49 -2.94
N LEU A 19 -13.01 7.30 -2.53
CA LEU A 19 -12.41 6.56 -1.41
C LEU A 19 -10.93 6.21 -1.63
N LEU A 20 -10.46 6.06 -2.87
CA LEU A 20 -9.05 5.82 -3.14
C LEU A 20 -8.20 7.08 -2.98
N TYR A 21 -8.74 8.28 -3.20
CA TYR A 21 -8.03 9.51 -2.85
C TYR A 21 -7.82 9.63 -1.35
N LEU A 22 -8.76 9.12 -0.54
CA LEU A 22 -8.59 9.04 0.90
C LEU A 22 -7.46 8.07 1.29
N VAL A 23 -7.35 6.92 0.61
CA VAL A 23 -6.21 5.99 0.79
C VAL A 23 -4.89 6.63 0.38
N GLU A 24 -4.86 7.37 -0.73
CA GLU A 24 -3.69 8.10 -1.19
C GLU A 24 -3.26 9.19 -0.19
N PHE A 25 -4.22 9.91 0.38
CA PHE A 25 -3.96 10.89 1.44
C PHE A 25 -3.40 10.23 2.70
N ILE A 26 -3.94 9.09 3.11
CA ILE A 26 -3.40 8.31 4.25
C ILE A 26 -1.97 7.85 3.94
N LEU A 27 -1.69 7.34 2.75
CA LEU A 27 -0.35 6.94 2.34
C LEU A 27 0.63 8.13 2.35
N ALA A 28 0.20 9.30 1.88
CA ALA A 28 1.00 10.52 1.93
C ALA A 28 1.33 10.93 3.38
N TYR A 29 0.35 10.83 4.28
CA TYR A 29 0.56 11.05 5.71
C TYR A 29 1.56 10.05 6.31
N VAL A 30 1.43 8.75 5.98
CA VAL A 30 2.36 7.71 6.43
C VAL A 30 3.78 7.97 5.91
N LEU A 31 3.92 8.42 4.66
CA LEU A 31 5.21 8.77 4.09
C LEU A 31 5.85 9.96 4.83
N ALA A 32 5.09 11.02 5.08
CA ALA A 32 5.57 12.19 5.83
C ALA A 32 6.02 11.81 7.25
N ALA A 33 5.26 10.94 7.92
CA ALA A 33 5.61 10.44 9.23
C ALA A 33 6.87 9.57 9.22
N ASN A 34 7.06 8.71 8.21
CA ASN A 34 8.28 7.93 8.05
C ASN A 34 9.50 8.83 7.80
N LEU A 35 9.36 9.88 6.98
CA LEU A 35 10.44 10.86 6.74
C LEU A 35 10.81 11.60 8.03
N TYR A 36 9.82 12.00 8.81
CA TYR A 36 10.05 12.62 10.11
C TYR A 36 10.75 11.67 11.10
N ARG A 37 10.31 10.41 11.17
CA ARG A 37 10.96 9.36 11.97
C ARG A 37 12.41 9.14 11.53
N PHE A 38 12.66 9.09 10.22
CA PHE A 38 14.01 8.93 9.66
C PHE A 38 14.93 10.10 10.07
N GLY A 39 14.44 11.34 10.01
CA GLY A 39 15.19 12.51 10.49
C GLY A 39 15.55 12.42 11.97
N ASN A 40 14.61 11.99 12.82
CA ASN A 40 14.87 11.83 14.25
C ASN A 40 15.84 10.68 14.55
N LEU A 41 15.73 9.56 13.85
CA LEU A 41 16.61 8.41 14.03
C LEU A 41 18.05 8.66 13.58
N THR A 42 18.24 9.50 12.55
CA THR A 42 19.59 9.86 12.10
C THR A 42 20.29 10.83 13.07
N ILE A 43 19.54 11.72 13.72
CA ILE A 43 20.08 12.66 14.73
C ILE A 43 20.29 11.97 16.09
N GLY A 44 19.37 11.09 16.49
CA GLY A 44 19.37 10.41 17.79
C GLY A 44 19.95 8.99 17.77
N PHE A 45 20.85 8.68 16.84
CA PHE A 45 21.38 7.33 16.67
C PHE A 45 22.27 6.94 17.87
N ASP A 46 21.74 6.06 18.73
CA ASP A 46 22.43 5.66 19.97
C ASP A 46 23.28 4.39 19.75
N LEU A 47 24.61 4.55 19.92
CA LEU A 47 25.63 3.50 19.80
C LEU A 47 26.18 3.05 21.18
N SER A 48 25.59 3.53 22.27
CA SER A 48 26.09 3.29 23.63
C SER A 48 26.15 1.82 24.03
N THR A 49 25.21 1.00 23.53
CA THR A 49 25.14 -0.43 23.81
C THR A 49 24.83 -1.23 22.55
N THR A 50 25.25 -2.49 22.51
CA THR A 50 24.93 -3.41 21.40
C THR A 50 23.42 -3.57 21.21
N GLU A 51 22.65 -3.55 22.30
CA GLU A 51 21.19 -3.62 22.26
C GLU A 51 20.57 -2.37 21.60
N ASN A 52 21.01 -1.17 22.01
CA ASN A 52 20.52 0.09 21.45
C ASN A 52 20.93 0.27 19.99
N MET A 53 22.13 -0.19 19.63
CA MET A 53 22.60 -0.20 18.24
C MET A 53 21.69 -1.07 17.36
N VAL A 54 21.35 -2.29 17.81
CA VAL A 54 20.46 -3.20 17.05
C VAL A 54 19.06 -2.61 16.91
N LYS A 55 18.50 -2.03 17.98
CA LYS A 55 17.19 -1.36 17.96
C LYS A 55 17.16 -0.17 17.00
N SER A 56 18.18 0.70 17.06
CA SER A 56 18.29 1.87 16.18
C SER A 56 18.45 1.49 14.72
N LEU A 57 19.26 0.46 14.43
CA LEU A 57 19.44 -0.07 13.08
C LEU A 57 18.14 -0.70 12.54
N TYR A 58 17.42 -1.47 13.36
CA TYR A 58 16.11 -2.02 13.00
C TYR A 58 15.08 -0.93 12.69
N LEU A 59 15.00 0.11 13.52
CA LEU A 59 14.11 1.26 13.29
C LEU A 59 14.45 2.00 12.00
N LEU A 60 15.74 2.18 11.72
CA LEU A 60 16.18 2.86 10.49
C LEU A 60 15.85 2.01 9.24
N LEU A 61 16.11 0.70 9.26
CA LEU A 61 15.78 -0.17 8.14
C LEU A 61 14.26 -0.27 7.92
N SER A 62 13.48 -0.46 8.98
CA SER A 62 12.02 -0.56 8.88
C SER A 62 11.38 0.73 8.37
N THR A 63 11.86 1.90 8.78
CA THR A 63 11.38 3.21 8.27
C THR A 63 11.71 3.42 6.79
N VAL A 64 12.91 3.03 6.34
CA VAL A 64 13.30 3.11 4.92
C VAL A 64 12.46 2.15 4.07
N ILE A 65 12.32 0.89 4.49
CA ILE A 65 11.49 -0.11 3.78
C ILE A 65 10.03 0.34 3.72
N SER A 66 9.49 0.84 4.83
CA SER A 66 8.12 1.37 4.90
C SER A 66 7.92 2.53 3.93
N SER A 67 8.88 3.46 3.85
CA SER A 67 8.83 4.60 2.93
C SER A 67 8.82 4.16 1.47
N GLU A 68 9.73 3.26 1.08
CA GLU A 68 9.84 2.74 -0.28
C GLU A 68 8.55 2.01 -0.71
N LEU A 69 7.99 1.19 0.19
CA LEU A 69 6.71 0.51 -0.07
C LEU A 69 5.56 1.51 -0.24
N THR A 70 5.53 2.55 0.60
CA THR A 70 4.50 3.61 0.55
C THR A 70 4.55 4.35 -0.78
N ILE A 71 5.74 4.78 -1.22
CA ILE A 71 5.96 5.47 -2.50
C ILE A 71 5.51 4.57 -3.66
N ARG A 72 5.95 3.31 -3.68
CA ARG A 72 5.54 2.35 -4.72
C ARG A 72 4.03 2.18 -4.78
N THR A 73 3.37 2.11 -3.63
CA THR A 73 1.92 2.00 -3.60
C THR A 73 1.21 3.24 -4.10
N MET A 74 1.67 4.44 -3.75
CA MET A 74 1.07 5.68 -4.24
C MET A 74 1.15 5.77 -5.77
N VAL A 75 2.32 5.47 -6.34
CA VAL A 75 2.52 5.46 -7.80
C VAL A 75 1.64 4.40 -8.48
N CYS A 76 1.46 3.24 -7.87
CA CYS A 76 0.68 2.15 -8.45
C CYS A 76 -0.83 2.30 -8.23
N LEU A 77 -1.29 3.05 -7.23
CA LEU A 77 -2.69 3.12 -6.82
C LEU A 77 -3.61 3.56 -7.96
N SER A 78 -3.12 4.44 -8.83
CA SER A 78 -3.89 5.00 -9.95
C SER A 78 -4.01 4.04 -11.15
N SER A 79 -3.18 3.00 -11.28
CA SER A 79 -3.08 2.25 -12.54
C SER A 79 -4.22 1.25 -12.81
N ALA A 80 -5.21 1.12 -11.91
CA ALA A 80 -6.37 0.24 -12.05
C ALA A 80 -6.02 -1.25 -12.30
N LEU A 81 -4.78 -1.65 -12.05
CA LEU A 81 -4.31 -3.03 -12.24
C LEU A 81 -4.55 -3.88 -10.99
N LYS A 82 -4.85 -5.17 -11.18
CA LYS A 82 -4.94 -6.16 -10.09
C LYS A 82 -3.68 -6.16 -9.23
N ARG A 83 -2.50 -6.08 -9.87
CA ARG A 83 -1.20 -6.04 -9.20
C ARG A 83 -1.04 -4.82 -8.29
N SER A 84 -1.60 -3.67 -8.67
CA SER A 84 -1.56 -2.46 -7.86
C SER A 84 -2.39 -2.58 -6.60
N TRP A 85 -3.57 -3.19 -6.71
CA TRP A 85 -4.39 -3.51 -5.54
C TRP A 85 -3.72 -4.52 -4.61
N GLN A 86 -3.10 -5.57 -5.17
CA GLN A 86 -2.33 -6.54 -4.38
C GLN A 86 -1.17 -5.85 -3.66
N LEU A 87 -0.43 -4.97 -4.36
CA LEU A 87 0.68 -4.22 -3.79
C LEU A 87 0.19 -3.30 -2.66
N ALA A 88 -0.87 -2.52 -2.88
CA ALA A 88 -1.47 -1.64 -1.87
C ALA A 88 -1.88 -2.44 -0.61
N SER A 89 -2.56 -3.57 -0.81
CA SER A 89 -3.01 -4.43 0.31
C SER A 89 -1.83 -5.04 1.06
N ARG A 90 -0.79 -5.49 0.35
CA ARG A 90 0.44 -6.04 0.96
C ARG A 90 1.19 -4.98 1.76
N THR A 91 1.32 -3.78 1.24
CA THR A 91 1.98 -2.68 1.94
C THR A 91 1.26 -2.33 3.24
N MET A 92 -0.07 -2.25 3.24
CA MET A 92 -0.84 -2.01 4.47
C MET A 92 -0.62 -3.12 5.51
N LEU A 93 -0.55 -4.38 5.09
CA LEU A 93 -0.27 -5.51 5.98
C LEU A 93 1.16 -5.47 6.55
N ILE A 94 2.15 -5.14 5.70
CA ILE A 94 3.56 -5.01 6.14
C ILE A 94 3.70 -3.84 7.11
N GLN A 95 3.01 -2.72 6.89
CA GLN A 95 3.00 -1.59 7.81
C GLN A 95 2.41 -1.97 9.17
N LEU A 96 1.29 -2.70 9.20
CA LEU A 96 0.71 -3.23 10.44
C LEU A 96 1.64 -4.19 11.18
N LEU A 97 2.38 -5.02 10.44
CA LEU A 97 3.38 -5.90 11.02
C LEU A 97 4.54 -5.10 11.62
N PHE A 98 5.07 -4.08 10.94
CA PHE A 98 6.10 -3.21 11.51
C PHE A 98 5.63 -2.48 12.75
N ILE A 99 4.40 -1.96 12.76
CA ILE A 99 3.79 -1.36 13.97
C ILE A 99 3.74 -2.36 15.11
N SER A 100 3.29 -3.60 14.85
CA SER A 100 3.18 -4.63 15.89
C SER A 100 4.55 -5.04 16.45
N ILE A 101 5.57 -5.13 15.59
CA ILE A 101 6.93 -5.47 16.01
C ILE A 101 7.55 -4.31 16.79
N ASN A 102 7.30 -3.06 16.40
CA ASN A 102 7.79 -1.87 17.12
C ASN A 102 7.23 -1.83 18.55
N GLU A 103 5.91 -1.96 18.73
CA GLU A 103 5.29 -2.06 20.05
C GLU A 103 5.92 -3.19 20.90
N CYS A 104 6.18 -4.35 20.28
CA CYS A 104 6.71 -5.53 20.98
C CYS A 104 8.19 -5.41 21.37
N LEU A 105 9.05 -4.92 20.47
CA LEU A 105 10.51 -4.89 20.64
C LEU A 105 11.00 -3.66 21.40
N LEU A 106 10.29 -2.55 21.25
CA LEU A 106 10.76 -1.24 21.71
C LEU A 106 9.92 -0.74 22.87
N GLY A 107 8.70 -1.26 23.06
CA GLY A 107 7.74 -0.66 23.98
C GLY A 107 7.63 0.85 23.75
N SER A 108 7.29 1.59 24.81
CA SER A 108 7.14 3.05 24.83
C SER A 108 8.44 3.87 24.51
N TRP A 109 9.49 3.30 23.92
CA TRP A 109 10.77 3.97 23.68
C TRP A 109 10.73 5.09 22.65
N SER A 110 9.69 5.17 21.81
CA SER A 110 9.53 6.28 20.85
C SER A 110 8.28 7.10 21.11
N ARG A 111 8.18 7.71 22.31
CA ARG A 111 7.24 8.82 22.54
C ARG A 111 7.72 10.06 21.80
N ILE A 112 7.58 10.05 20.48
CA ILE A 112 7.77 11.23 19.65
C ILE A 112 6.43 12.00 19.67
N PRO A 113 6.37 13.22 20.21
CA PRO A 113 5.13 13.90 20.61
C PRO A 113 4.22 14.37 19.47
N LEU A 114 4.61 14.20 18.21
CA LEU A 114 3.73 14.51 17.06
C LEU A 114 2.92 13.29 16.57
N LEU A 115 3.18 12.09 17.10
CA LEU A 115 2.83 10.79 16.50
C LEU A 115 2.15 9.83 17.52
N GLU A 116 1.40 10.39 18.46
CA GLU A 116 1.14 9.83 19.81
C GLU A 116 0.39 8.50 19.93
N SER A 117 0.11 7.74 18.86
CA SER A 117 -0.04 6.30 19.07
C SER A 117 0.26 5.51 17.81
N GLU A 118 1.05 4.45 17.95
CA GLU A 118 1.15 3.44 16.90
C GLU A 118 -0.24 2.82 16.64
N LEU A 119 -1.15 2.88 17.62
CA LEU A 119 -2.58 2.61 17.47
C LEU A 119 -3.27 3.49 16.41
N PHE A 120 -3.01 4.80 16.39
CA PHE A 120 -3.58 5.69 15.37
C PHE A 120 -3.07 5.32 13.97
N PHE A 121 -1.77 5.01 13.85
CA PHE A 121 -1.21 4.48 12.61
C PHE A 121 -1.83 3.16 12.20
N ALA A 122 -2.03 2.25 13.16
CA ALA A 122 -2.68 0.97 12.91
C ALA A 122 -4.13 1.17 12.44
N ILE A 123 -4.87 2.10 13.05
CA ILE A 123 -6.24 2.46 12.64
C ILE A 123 -6.22 2.96 11.20
N LEU A 124 -5.34 3.89 10.82
CA LEU A 124 -5.25 4.39 9.46
C LEU A 124 -4.94 3.28 8.43
N CYS A 125 -4.03 2.36 8.78
CA CYS A 125 -3.70 1.20 7.93
C CYS A 125 -4.90 0.24 7.80
N VAL A 126 -5.59 -0.05 8.89
CA VAL A 126 -6.79 -0.90 8.90
C VAL A 126 -7.92 -0.25 8.10
N THR A 127 -8.18 1.04 8.27
CA THR A 127 -9.19 1.78 7.50
C THR A 127 -8.86 1.74 6.01
N SER A 128 -7.60 1.96 5.64
CA SER A 128 -7.16 1.87 4.24
C SER A 128 -7.36 0.46 3.67
N LEU A 129 -7.07 -0.56 4.46
CA LEU A 129 -7.28 -1.95 4.08
C LEU A 129 -8.77 -2.26 3.89
N ILE A 130 -9.64 -1.82 4.81
CA ILE A 130 -11.10 -1.92 4.66
C ILE A 130 -11.56 -1.26 3.36
N ILE A 131 -11.05 -0.06 3.05
CA ILE A 131 -11.40 0.66 1.82
C ILE A 131 -10.96 -0.12 0.57
N LEU A 132 -9.75 -0.66 0.56
CA LEU A 132 -9.24 -1.49 -0.54
C LEU A 132 -10.08 -2.76 -0.77
N PHE A 133 -10.79 -3.21 0.27
CA PHE A 133 -11.70 -4.36 0.21
C PHE A 133 -13.16 -4.00 -0.10
N LEU A 134 -13.52 -2.72 -0.17
CA LEU A 134 -14.88 -2.34 -0.54
C LEU A 134 -15.21 -2.79 -1.98
N PRO A 135 -16.42 -3.32 -2.23
CA PRO A 135 -16.81 -3.81 -3.55
C PRO A 135 -16.66 -2.75 -4.66
N HIS A 136 -16.92 -1.48 -4.34
CA HIS A 136 -16.80 -0.37 -5.30
C HIS A 136 -15.34 -0.09 -5.70
N VAL A 137 -14.41 -0.17 -4.74
CA VAL A 137 -12.96 0.00 -4.97
C VAL A 137 -12.37 -1.22 -5.66
N ARG A 138 -12.81 -2.42 -5.31
CA ARG A 138 -12.38 -3.66 -5.98
C ARG A 138 -12.71 -3.68 -7.47
N LYS A 139 -13.91 -3.21 -7.84
CA LYS A 139 -14.33 -3.08 -9.25
C LYS A 139 -13.40 -2.19 -10.07
N TYR A 140 -12.68 -1.26 -9.44
CA TYR A 140 -11.68 -0.43 -10.09
C TYR A 140 -10.41 -1.21 -10.47
N TYR A 141 -9.99 -2.20 -9.67
CA TYR A 141 -8.71 -2.91 -9.84
C TYR A 141 -8.80 -4.33 -10.41
N THR A 142 -9.95 -4.99 -10.31
CA THR A 142 -10.18 -6.27 -11.00
C THR A 142 -10.32 -6.01 -12.50
N PRO A 143 -9.82 -6.88 -13.40
CA PRO A 143 -10.23 -6.76 -14.80
C PRO A 143 -11.77 -6.70 -14.83
N PRO A 144 -12.36 -5.76 -15.58
CA PRO A 144 -13.81 -5.63 -15.69
C PRO A 144 -14.36 -6.78 -16.54
N LYS A 145 -14.41 -8.00 -15.96
CA LYS A 145 -14.96 -9.31 -16.40
C LYS A 145 -14.25 -10.39 -15.56
N VAL A 146 -14.84 -11.29 -14.77
CA VAL A 146 -16.20 -11.86 -14.75
C VAL A 146 -16.70 -12.15 -13.33
N GLU A 147 -15.87 -12.37 -12.30
CA GLU A 147 -16.39 -12.71 -10.97
C GLU A 147 -15.56 -12.06 -9.87
N VAL A 148 -16.21 -11.25 -9.03
CA VAL A 148 -15.64 -10.83 -7.75
C VAL A 148 -15.65 -12.09 -6.88
N PRO A 149 -14.48 -12.67 -6.52
CA PRO A 149 -14.48 -13.83 -5.63
C PRO A 149 -15.14 -13.45 -4.30
N PRO A 150 -15.76 -14.38 -3.56
CA PRO A 150 -16.33 -14.09 -2.24
C PRO A 150 -15.25 -13.58 -1.27
N VAL A 151 -15.63 -12.76 -0.29
CA VAL A 151 -14.70 -12.11 0.67
C VAL A 151 -13.70 -13.09 1.31
N LYS A 152 -14.14 -14.31 1.58
CA LYS A 152 -13.33 -15.39 2.14
C LYS A 152 -12.13 -15.80 1.27
N ASN A 153 -12.24 -15.62 -0.05
CA ASN A 153 -11.22 -15.97 -1.02
C ASN A 153 -10.28 -14.79 -1.34
N TRP A 154 -10.41 -13.66 -0.64
CA TRP A 154 -9.59 -12.48 -0.92
C TRP A 154 -8.17 -12.55 -0.34
N ILE A 155 -8.02 -13.19 0.82
CA ILE A 155 -6.73 -13.41 1.49
C ILE A 155 -5.77 -14.21 0.61
N PRO A 156 -6.14 -15.36 0.02
CA PRO A 156 -5.24 -16.11 -0.86
C PRO A 156 -4.84 -15.32 -2.12
N TYR A 157 -5.69 -14.40 -2.61
CA TYR A 157 -5.36 -13.51 -3.74
C TYR A 157 -4.29 -12.46 -3.40
N ILE A 158 -4.10 -12.11 -2.12
CA ILE A 158 -3.01 -11.25 -1.68
C ILE A 158 -1.71 -12.04 -1.68
N ILE A 159 -1.75 -13.33 -1.30
CA ILE A 159 -0.55 -14.13 -1.02
C ILE A 159 -0.04 -14.84 -2.29
N TYR A 160 -0.94 -15.47 -3.04
CA TYR A 160 -0.60 -16.26 -4.22
C TYR A 160 -0.91 -15.48 -5.52
N ASP A 161 0.13 -15.21 -6.31
CA ASP A 161 -0.06 -14.86 -7.71
C ASP A 161 -0.38 -16.16 -8.46
N ASN A 162 -1.65 -16.54 -8.51
CA ASN A 162 -2.08 -17.71 -9.27
C ASN A 162 -2.05 -17.35 -10.77
N SER A 163 -0.85 -17.24 -11.31
CA SER A 163 -0.54 -16.98 -12.72
C SER A 163 -0.86 -18.17 -13.64
N ARG A 164 -1.47 -19.24 -13.11
CA ARG A 164 -1.97 -20.38 -13.88
C ARG A 164 -3.34 -20.15 -14.52
N ASP A 165 -4.01 -19.04 -14.26
CA ASP A 165 -5.17 -18.64 -15.08
C ASP A 165 -4.69 -17.94 -16.36
N LYS A 166 -4.24 -18.77 -17.32
CA LYS A 166 -3.98 -18.40 -18.72
C LYS A 166 -5.26 -18.00 -19.50
N GLN A 167 -6.25 -17.38 -18.87
CA GLN A 167 -7.57 -17.21 -19.49
C GLN A 167 -8.31 -15.90 -19.20
N TYR A 168 -7.60 -14.84 -18.79
CA TYR A 168 -8.19 -13.50 -18.79
C TYR A 168 -8.03 -12.86 -20.16
N ARG A 169 -8.83 -13.36 -21.11
CA ARG A 169 -8.99 -12.81 -22.46
C ARG A 169 -9.47 -11.36 -22.30
N TYR A 170 -8.65 -10.38 -22.70
CA TYR A 170 -9.04 -8.98 -22.78
C TYR A 170 -10.27 -8.87 -23.68
N VAL A 171 -11.45 -8.64 -23.11
CA VAL A 171 -12.59 -8.27 -23.93
C VAL A 171 -12.56 -6.75 -24.08
N LEU A 172 -11.87 -6.32 -25.13
CA LEU A 172 -12.05 -5.00 -25.73
C LEU A 172 -13.55 -4.71 -25.79
N ARG A 173 -14.03 -3.72 -25.04
CA ARG A 173 -15.37 -3.16 -25.27
C ARG A 173 -15.33 -2.42 -26.60
N TYR A 174 -15.64 -3.13 -27.68
CA TYR A 174 -16.35 -2.53 -28.78
C TYR A 174 -17.83 -2.58 -28.40
N ASP A 175 -18.32 -1.52 -27.78
CA ASP A 175 -19.76 -1.30 -27.70
C ASP A 175 -20.18 -0.61 -29.01
N ARG A 176 -21.13 -1.26 -29.69
CA ARG A 176 -21.88 -0.76 -30.85
C ARG A 176 -22.69 0.48 -30.49
#